data_AF-A0A1V9ZCU0-F1
#
_entry.id   AF-A0A1V9ZCU0-F1
#
_cell.length_a   1.000
_cell.length_b   1.000
_cell.length_c   1.000
_cell.angle_alpha   90.00
_cell.angle_beta   90.00
_cell.angle_gamma   90.00
#
_symmetry.space_group_name_H-M   'P 1'
#
loop_
_entity.id
_entity.type
_entity.pdbx_description
1 polymer ?
#
loop_
_entity_poly.entity_id
_entity_poly.type
_entity_poly.pdbx_seq_one_letter_code
_entity_poly.pdbx_strand_id
1 'polypeptide(L)'
;MALEAPSSNGSEIPSSVALGTDQEERILSAQVELVKSDHVLEPSPSPEEEESENDFARWNREEIQMELADLDESGERIERVADLFLMYNQHDDEHVNALCDIWLHEMKEADTHDRIPFLYVANHVIFKSKNSKTNKTEMFATHFLPLLPEAVSLVCTSPADRDTVVRILKLWAEQNLYPLEDIRRMWKETGEDLPQAWTEAQPAPTIIDTAFPTMELEPDIPMGLKARAAHPLIDLFKRIDHSKHIIHHIEPKVQENHQYVMQMASSAVFKSASDILEQERNPAALKAKVQACMQMLLIRNKHVKDLLDMQQRVQRTASALLEDEKHAITKLDIKFEQCDTIDMGLVDLEDHRKTYPEEWIRHEESARARKRKREEEIKLMEEEIARKQQEAMAENTARTQELEEEARSKLEASKNESITKKLKVEKDKDQPLMWHPVLRELVPVPALSDLGEEWRDH
;
A
#
# COMPACT_ATOMS: atom_id res chain seq x y z
N MET A 1 40.07 -7.05 27.75
CA MET A 1 41.35 -7.71 27.43
C MET A 1 41.49 -7.65 25.92
N ALA A 2 42.15 -6.61 25.40
CA ALA A 2 43.55 -6.67 24.90
C ALA A 2 43.62 -7.46 23.59
N LEU A 3 44.21 -7.01 22.48
CA LEU A 3 45.01 -5.85 22.08
C LEU A 3 45.03 -5.90 20.54
N GLU A 4 44.91 -4.77 19.85
CA GLU A 4 45.47 -4.62 18.49
C GLU A 4 46.30 -3.32 18.46
N ALA A 5 47.56 -3.47 18.05
CA ALA A 5 48.42 -2.44 17.49
C ALA A 5 48.39 -2.64 15.94
N PRO A 6 49.06 -1.85 15.06
CA PRO A 6 50.12 -0.86 15.32
C PRO A 6 50.16 0.40 14.39
N SER A 7 51.12 1.31 14.69
CA SER A 7 52.03 2.09 13.80
C SER A 7 51.50 2.81 12.53
N SER A 8 51.92 4.01 12.11
CA SER A 8 53.11 4.85 12.37
C SER A 8 52.98 6.21 11.63
N ASN A 9 53.68 7.24 12.15
CA ASN A 9 54.40 8.36 11.50
C ASN A 9 54.16 8.64 9.99
N GLY A 10 54.08 9.88 9.48
CA GLY A 10 54.44 11.21 9.99
C GLY A 10 54.83 12.12 8.82
N SER A 11 55.09 13.40 9.13
CA SER A 11 55.75 14.45 8.33
C SER A 11 54.86 15.54 7.72
N GLU A 12 54.84 16.67 8.43
CA GLU A 12 54.42 18.01 7.99
C GLU A 12 55.62 18.83 7.46
N ILE A 13 55.37 19.51 6.32
CA ILE A 13 55.79 20.84 5.77
C ILE A 13 57.13 21.50 6.18
N PRO A 14 57.80 22.26 5.25
CA PRO A 14 57.58 23.73 5.10
C PRO A 14 57.62 24.23 3.61
N SER A 15 56.76 25.15 3.15
CA SER A 15 56.79 26.65 3.18
C SER A 15 57.41 27.35 1.95
N SER A 16 56.84 28.53 1.59
CA SER A 16 57.30 29.65 0.70
C SER A 16 56.52 29.75 -0.64
N VAL A 17 55.93 30.86 -1.13
CA VAL A 17 56.28 32.31 -1.28
C VAL A 17 54.97 33.11 -1.53
N ALA A 18 54.58 34.13 -0.75
CA ALA A 18 54.74 35.61 -0.88
C ALA A 18 53.75 36.41 -1.78
N LEU A 19 53.16 37.47 -1.19
CA LEU A 19 52.58 38.66 -1.85
C LEU A 19 52.82 39.88 -0.93
N GLY A 20 53.45 40.94 -1.46
CA GLY A 20 53.60 42.27 -0.84
C GLY A 20 52.79 43.31 -1.63
N THR A 21 52.04 44.20 -0.96
CA THR A 21 52.34 45.64 -0.69
C THR A 21 52.19 46.52 -1.94
N ASP A 22 51.43 47.63 -1.99
CA ASP A 22 51.46 48.82 -1.11
C ASP A 22 50.19 49.70 -1.20
N GLN A 23 49.96 50.47 -0.12
CA GLN A 23 49.11 51.68 0.02
C GLN A 23 49.71 52.86 -0.80
N GLU A 24 49.17 54.07 -1.03
CA GLU A 24 48.33 54.99 -0.26
C GLU A 24 48.06 56.28 -1.10
N GLU A 25 47.22 57.20 -0.56
CA GLU A 25 47.02 58.64 -0.91
C GLU A 25 45.98 59.01 -2.02
N ARG A 26 44.76 59.47 -1.68
CA ARG A 26 44.30 60.85 -1.33
C ARG A 26 44.43 61.90 -2.47
N ILE A 27 43.31 62.54 -2.86
CA ILE A 27 43.07 64.00 -2.93
C ILE A 27 41.65 64.33 -3.51
N LEU A 28 40.81 64.89 -2.64
CA LEU A 28 39.85 66.02 -2.70
C LEU A 28 38.97 66.38 -3.93
N SER A 29 37.74 66.74 -3.55
CA SER A 29 36.65 67.48 -4.21
C SER A 29 37.01 68.86 -4.80
N ALA A 30 36.27 69.31 -5.83
CA ALA A 30 35.41 70.53 -5.81
C ALA A 30 34.99 71.03 -7.21
N GLN A 31 33.71 71.46 -7.31
CA GLN A 31 33.15 72.62 -8.02
C GLN A 31 33.33 72.80 -9.55
N VAL A 32 32.22 73.00 -10.29
CA VAL A 32 31.68 74.34 -10.68
C VAL A 32 30.52 74.15 -11.68
N GLU A 33 29.45 74.90 -11.44
CA GLU A 33 28.25 75.12 -12.26
C GLU A 33 28.54 75.61 -13.69
N LEU A 34 27.68 75.26 -14.66
CA LEU A 34 27.20 76.28 -15.61
C LEU A 34 25.83 75.92 -16.18
N VAL A 35 24.88 76.82 -15.92
CA VAL A 35 23.50 76.84 -16.40
C VAL A 35 23.41 77.56 -17.76
N LYS A 36 22.50 77.08 -18.62
CA LYS A 36 21.76 77.71 -19.76
C LYS A 36 21.82 76.79 -21.00
N SER A 37 20.76 76.50 -21.75
CA SER A 37 19.40 77.06 -21.83
C SER A 37 18.57 76.16 -22.75
N ASP A 38 17.26 76.22 -22.60
CA ASP A 38 16.19 75.48 -23.30
C ASP A 38 16.35 75.38 -24.83
N HIS A 39 16.09 74.19 -25.40
CA HIS A 39 15.03 74.03 -26.40
C HIS A 39 14.63 72.56 -26.65
N VAL A 40 13.31 72.37 -26.65
CA VAL A 40 12.47 71.23 -27.05
C VAL A 40 13.06 70.35 -28.16
N LEU A 41 13.13 69.05 -27.92
CA LEU A 41 13.15 67.98 -28.93
C LEU A 41 12.49 66.71 -28.35
N GLU A 42 11.69 66.06 -29.19
CA GLU A 42 10.94 64.82 -28.98
C GLU A 42 11.75 63.71 -28.29
N PRO A 43 11.17 62.93 -27.35
CA PRO A 43 11.75 61.66 -26.97
C PRO A 43 11.45 60.60 -28.05
N SER A 44 12.50 60.26 -28.79
CA SER A 44 12.71 58.89 -29.28
C SER A 44 12.67 57.89 -28.10
N PRO A 45 12.29 56.63 -28.33
CA PRO A 45 11.90 55.71 -27.26
C PRO A 45 13.12 55.29 -26.43
N SER A 46 13.05 55.54 -25.13
CA SER A 46 13.95 54.96 -24.13
C SER A 46 13.46 53.55 -23.74
N PRO A 47 14.36 52.55 -23.67
CA PRO A 47 14.02 51.16 -23.38
C PRO A 47 13.94 50.92 -21.86
N GLU A 48 13.01 51.60 -21.18
CA GLU A 48 12.87 51.48 -19.72
C GLU A 48 11.41 51.36 -19.24
N GLU A 49 10.49 50.92 -20.11
CA GLU A 49 9.10 50.61 -19.73
C GLU A 49 8.68 49.15 -19.98
N GLU A 50 9.63 48.19 -20.00
CA GLU A 50 9.29 46.75 -20.20
C GLU A 50 9.57 45.83 -19.00
N GLU A 51 10.01 46.35 -17.85
CA GLU A 51 10.32 45.49 -16.69
C GLU A 51 9.34 45.59 -15.52
N SER A 52 8.28 46.40 -15.62
CA SER A 52 7.30 46.57 -14.52
C SER A 52 5.94 45.85 -14.73
N GLU A 53 5.65 45.33 -15.93
CA GLU A 53 4.42 44.55 -16.22
C GLU A 53 4.69 43.04 -16.41
N ASN A 54 5.96 42.63 -16.54
CA ASN A 54 6.35 41.25 -16.86
C ASN A 54 6.34 40.26 -15.68
N ASP A 55 6.04 40.70 -14.46
CA ASP A 55 6.04 39.83 -13.27
C ASP A 55 4.63 39.42 -12.80
N PHE A 56 3.58 39.98 -13.39
CA PHE A 56 2.18 39.66 -13.05
C PHE A 56 1.65 38.37 -13.73
N ALA A 57 2.46 37.75 -14.61
CA ALA A 57 2.06 36.66 -15.50
C ALA A 57 2.95 35.40 -15.41
N ARG A 58 3.79 35.26 -14.37
CA ARG A 58 4.89 34.27 -14.43
C ARG A 58 4.48 32.81 -14.19
N TRP A 59 3.44 32.55 -13.40
CA TRP A 59 2.65 31.30 -13.32
C TRP A 59 1.76 31.40 -12.08
N ASN A 60 0.44 31.33 -12.22
CA ASN A 60 -0.49 31.57 -11.11
C ASN A 60 -0.59 30.36 -10.18
N ARG A 61 0.50 30.08 -9.45
CA ARG A 61 0.62 28.96 -8.50
C ARG A 61 -0.55 28.93 -7.51
N GLU A 62 -0.95 30.09 -7.00
CA GLU A 62 -2.03 30.22 -6.01
C GLU A 62 -3.39 29.87 -6.61
N GLU A 63 -3.68 30.30 -7.83
CA GLU A 63 -4.92 29.92 -8.55
C GLU A 63 -4.95 28.42 -8.83
N ILE A 64 -3.84 27.83 -9.24
CA ILE A 64 -3.75 26.39 -9.49
C ILE A 64 -3.93 25.59 -8.20
N GLN A 65 -3.32 26.01 -7.09
CA GLN A 65 -3.50 25.38 -5.78
C GLN A 65 -4.95 25.47 -5.29
N MET A 66 -5.58 26.63 -5.43
CA MET A 66 -6.98 26.82 -5.05
C MET A 66 -7.93 25.96 -5.91
N GLU A 67 -7.72 25.92 -7.22
CA GLU A 67 -8.52 25.10 -8.12
C GLU A 67 -8.27 23.59 -7.93
N LEU A 68 -7.07 23.18 -7.51
CA LEU A 68 -6.78 21.79 -7.10
C LEU A 68 -7.40 21.43 -5.74
N ALA A 69 -7.40 22.34 -4.78
CA ALA A 69 -7.95 22.11 -3.44
C ALA A 69 -9.47 21.92 -3.47
N ASP A 70 -10.16 22.66 -4.35
CA ASP A 70 -11.62 22.56 -4.52
C ASP A 70 -12.01 21.55 -5.63
N LEU A 71 -11.08 20.74 -6.14
CA LEU A 71 -11.30 19.85 -7.29
C LEU A 71 -12.39 18.81 -7.01
N ASP A 72 -13.34 18.67 -7.94
CA ASP A 72 -14.43 17.72 -7.89
C ASP A 72 -14.48 16.83 -9.15
N GLU A 73 -15.43 15.90 -9.20
CA GLU A 73 -15.65 15.02 -10.35
C GLU A 73 -16.24 15.75 -11.58
N SER A 74 -16.43 17.08 -11.52
CA SER A 74 -16.98 17.84 -12.63
C SER A 74 -15.99 17.91 -13.79
N GLY A 75 -16.44 17.45 -14.97
CA GLY A 75 -15.63 17.52 -16.19
C GLY A 75 -15.17 18.94 -16.54
N GLU A 76 -15.98 19.97 -16.23
CA GLU A 76 -15.63 21.37 -16.46
C GLU A 76 -14.47 21.84 -15.57
N ARG A 77 -14.43 21.38 -14.31
CA ARG A 77 -13.39 21.75 -13.33
C ARG A 77 -12.08 21.04 -13.63
N ILE A 78 -12.17 19.74 -13.94
CA ILE A 78 -11.04 18.94 -14.43
C ILE A 78 -10.43 19.55 -15.69
N GLU A 79 -11.25 19.98 -16.64
CA GLU A 79 -10.79 20.63 -17.86
C GLU A 79 -10.11 21.98 -17.57
N ARG A 80 -10.71 22.82 -16.72
CA ARG A 80 -10.13 24.11 -16.32
C ARG A 80 -8.74 23.94 -15.69
N VAL A 81 -8.60 23.03 -14.71
CA VAL A 81 -7.30 22.77 -14.07
C VAL A 81 -6.29 22.26 -15.08
N ALA A 82 -6.69 21.33 -15.96
CA ALA A 82 -5.81 20.84 -17.02
C ALA A 82 -5.36 21.97 -17.97
N ASP A 83 -6.25 22.90 -18.31
CA ASP A 83 -5.90 24.06 -19.13
C ASP A 83 -4.95 25.00 -18.39
N LEU A 84 -5.13 25.25 -17.09
CA LEU A 84 -4.19 26.03 -16.27
C LEU A 84 -2.78 25.40 -16.21
N PHE A 85 -2.69 24.07 -16.11
CA PHE A 85 -1.41 23.35 -16.20
C PHE A 85 -0.73 23.59 -17.55
N LEU A 86 -1.51 23.70 -18.61
CA LEU A 86 -1.01 23.88 -19.97
C LEU A 86 -0.83 25.36 -20.34
N MET A 87 -1.42 26.30 -19.61
CA MET A 87 -1.38 27.72 -19.90
C MET A 87 -0.06 28.32 -19.35
N TYR A 88 0.80 28.84 -20.24
CA TYR A 88 2.09 29.49 -19.95
C TYR A 88 3.19 28.64 -19.27
N ASN A 89 2.91 27.41 -18.83
CA ASN A 89 3.87 26.57 -18.09
C ASN A 89 4.61 25.53 -18.94
N GLN A 90 4.35 25.43 -20.25
CA GLN A 90 4.88 24.38 -21.12
C GLN A 90 6.34 24.58 -21.57
N HIS A 91 6.98 25.68 -21.15
CA HIS A 91 8.29 26.09 -21.69
C HIS A 91 9.41 26.10 -20.66
N ASP A 92 9.08 25.87 -19.39
CA ASP A 92 10.03 25.87 -18.28
C ASP A 92 9.95 24.53 -17.53
N ASP A 93 11.05 23.77 -17.54
CA ASP A 93 11.15 22.45 -16.92
C ASP A 93 10.99 22.53 -15.39
N GLU A 94 11.48 23.60 -14.77
CA GLU A 94 11.36 23.83 -13.33
C GLU A 94 9.90 24.07 -12.94
N HIS A 95 9.15 24.81 -13.76
CA HIS A 95 7.73 25.06 -13.54
C HIS A 95 6.89 23.80 -13.73
N VAL A 96 7.15 23.01 -14.77
CA VAL A 96 6.45 21.74 -14.99
C VAL A 96 6.68 20.79 -13.82
N ASN A 97 7.92 20.64 -13.36
CA ASN A 97 8.22 19.81 -12.21
C ASN A 97 7.49 20.33 -10.95
N ALA A 98 7.55 21.64 -10.70
CA ALA A 98 6.87 22.23 -9.54
C ALA A 98 5.35 22.05 -9.58
N LEU A 99 4.72 22.08 -10.75
CA LEU A 99 3.29 21.80 -10.91
C LEU A 99 2.93 20.34 -10.63
N CYS A 100 3.74 19.41 -11.14
CA CYS A 100 3.59 17.98 -10.85
C CYS A 100 3.76 17.69 -9.34
N ASP A 101 4.69 18.38 -8.67
CA ASP A 101 4.89 18.28 -7.23
C ASP A 101 3.70 18.84 -6.43
N ILE A 102 3.17 20.01 -6.82
CA ILE A 102 1.95 20.58 -6.22
C ILE A 102 0.78 19.62 -6.39
N TRP A 103 0.57 19.08 -7.59
CA TRP A 103 -0.50 18.13 -7.87
C TRP A 103 -0.46 16.94 -6.92
N LEU A 104 0.72 16.34 -6.72
CA LEU A 104 0.85 15.20 -5.81
C LEU A 104 0.68 15.62 -4.35
N HIS A 105 1.14 16.82 -3.97
CA HIS A 105 0.95 17.34 -2.62
C HIS A 105 -0.53 17.55 -2.30
N GLU A 106 -1.28 18.27 -3.14
CA GLU A 106 -2.71 18.52 -2.93
C GLU A 106 -3.51 17.21 -2.95
N MET A 107 -3.14 16.25 -3.80
CA MET A 107 -3.75 14.92 -3.82
C MET A 107 -3.55 14.13 -2.51
N LYS A 108 -2.42 14.34 -1.81
CA LYS A 108 -2.14 13.70 -0.52
C LYS A 108 -2.98 14.30 0.61
N GLU A 109 -3.20 15.61 0.57
CA GLU A 109 -4.03 16.35 1.53
C GLU A 109 -5.53 16.12 1.28
N ALA A 110 -5.93 15.85 0.03
CA ALA A 110 -7.31 15.53 -0.34
C ALA A 110 -7.82 14.22 0.30
N ASP A 111 -9.12 14.20 0.61
CA ASP A 111 -9.81 13.04 1.15
C ASP A 111 -9.81 11.87 0.17
N THR A 112 -9.92 10.63 0.67
CA THR A 112 -9.78 9.43 -0.18
C THR A 112 -10.78 9.35 -1.33
N HIS A 113 -11.96 9.96 -1.18
CA HIS A 113 -13.01 9.96 -2.21
C HIS A 113 -12.75 11.00 -3.32
N ASP A 114 -11.95 12.03 -3.05
CA ASP A 114 -11.72 13.14 -3.99
C ASP A 114 -10.43 12.97 -4.81
N ARG A 115 -9.73 11.83 -4.66
CA ARG A 115 -8.42 11.59 -5.31
C ARG A 115 -8.52 11.12 -6.76
N ILE A 116 -9.65 10.57 -7.19
CA ILE A 116 -9.87 10.15 -8.59
C ILE A 116 -9.81 11.34 -9.57
N PRO A 117 -10.48 12.48 -9.31
CA PRO A 117 -10.36 13.70 -10.11
C PRO A 117 -8.93 14.11 -10.44
N PHE A 118 -7.99 13.98 -9.49
CA PHE A 118 -6.57 14.30 -9.71
C PHE A 118 -5.95 13.44 -10.81
N LEU A 119 -6.30 12.15 -10.90
CA LEU A 119 -5.85 11.29 -11.99
C LEU A 119 -6.50 11.67 -13.33
N TYR A 120 -7.75 12.16 -13.34
CA TYR A 120 -8.37 12.68 -14.56
C TYR A 120 -7.69 13.95 -15.06
N VAL A 121 -7.29 14.85 -14.16
CA VAL A 121 -6.48 16.03 -14.50
C VAL A 121 -5.16 15.60 -15.12
N ALA A 122 -4.39 14.72 -14.47
CA ALA A 122 -3.12 14.22 -15.01
C ALA A 122 -3.32 13.55 -16.37
N ASN A 123 -4.37 12.75 -16.53
CA ASN A 123 -4.75 12.14 -17.80
C ASN A 123 -5.01 13.20 -18.89
N HIS A 124 -5.81 14.22 -18.62
CA HIS A 124 -6.09 15.32 -19.55
C HIS A 124 -4.83 16.10 -19.93
N VAL A 125 -3.99 16.44 -18.95
CA VAL A 125 -2.72 17.16 -19.19
C VAL A 125 -1.80 16.33 -20.08
N ILE A 126 -1.62 15.04 -19.79
CA ILE A 126 -0.77 14.14 -20.60
C ILE A 126 -1.33 13.99 -22.02
N PHE A 127 -2.64 13.78 -22.19
CA PHE A 127 -3.24 13.64 -23.51
C PHE A 127 -3.21 14.92 -24.34
N LYS A 128 -3.59 16.07 -23.75
CA LYS A 128 -3.52 17.38 -24.42
C LYS A 128 -2.07 17.73 -24.76
N SER A 129 -1.12 17.38 -23.90
CA SER A 129 0.30 17.59 -24.16
C SER A 129 0.80 16.78 -25.36
N LYS A 130 0.44 15.49 -25.45
CA LYS A 130 0.83 14.61 -26.56
C LYS A 130 0.25 15.04 -27.92
N ASN A 131 -0.97 15.57 -27.94
CA ASN A 131 -1.63 16.00 -29.17
C ASN A 131 -1.18 17.40 -29.65
N SER A 132 -0.40 18.13 -28.85
CA SER A 132 0.17 19.41 -29.25
C SER A 132 1.30 19.21 -30.25
N LYS A 133 1.29 19.95 -31.37
CA LYS A 133 2.27 19.84 -32.49
C LYS A 133 3.70 20.29 -32.12
N THR A 134 3.90 20.75 -30.89
CA THR A 134 5.20 21.18 -30.38
C THR A 134 5.88 20.03 -29.65
N ASN A 135 7.05 19.56 -30.10
CA ASN A 135 7.88 18.54 -29.39
C ASN A 135 8.34 18.95 -27.97
N LYS A 136 7.83 20.05 -27.42
CA LYS A 136 8.16 20.61 -26.11
C LYS A 136 7.23 20.11 -25.00
N THR A 137 6.21 19.32 -25.35
CA THR A 137 5.12 18.92 -24.44
C THR A 137 5.26 17.49 -23.88
N GLU A 138 6.37 16.78 -24.15
CA GLU A 138 6.69 15.50 -23.49
C GLU A 138 7.16 15.67 -22.02
N MET A 139 7.38 16.92 -21.57
CA MET A 139 7.89 17.20 -20.23
C MET A 139 6.89 16.81 -19.14
N PHE A 140 5.60 17.09 -19.32
CA PHE A 140 4.58 16.68 -18.33
C PHE A 140 4.54 15.16 -18.16
N ALA A 141 4.54 14.40 -19.26
CA ALA A 141 4.58 12.94 -19.17
C ALA A 141 5.85 12.47 -18.45
N THR A 142 6.99 13.08 -18.74
CA THR A 142 8.27 12.74 -18.11
C THR A 142 8.28 13.02 -16.60
N HIS A 143 7.74 14.16 -16.16
CA HIS A 143 7.69 14.56 -14.74
C HIS A 143 6.58 13.88 -13.95
N PHE A 144 5.45 13.54 -14.57
CA PHE A 144 4.43 12.71 -13.92
C PHE A 144 4.92 11.27 -13.70
N LEU A 145 5.70 10.70 -14.62
CA LEU A 145 6.14 9.31 -14.56
C LEU A 145 6.73 8.82 -13.22
N PRO A 146 7.65 9.56 -12.54
CA PRO A 146 8.14 9.17 -11.22
C PRO A 146 7.08 9.28 -10.10
N LEU A 147 6.10 10.16 -10.24
CA LEU A 147 5.05 10.43 -9.23
C LEU A 147 3.84 9.49 -9.35
N LEU A 148 3.54 9.03 -10.57
CA LEU A 148 2.36 8.23 -10.89
C LEU A 148 2.23 6.91 -10.11
N PRO A 149 3.30 6.13 -9.84
CA PRO A 149 3.17 4.92 -9.02
C PRO A 149 2.64 5.22 -7.62
N GLU A 150 3.11 6.31 -6.99
CA GLU A 150 2.61 6.72 -5.67
C GLU A 150 1.15 7.20 -5.75
N ALA A 151 0.84 8.03 -6.75
CA ALA A 151 -0.52 8.54 -6.97
C ALA A 151 -1.54 7.40 -7.21
N VAL A 152 -1.23 6.44 -8.07
CA VAL A 152 -2.06 5.24 -8.31
C VAL A 152 -2.31 4.49 -7.00
N SER A 153 -1.29 4.32 -6.18
CA SER A 153 -1.39 3.67 -4.87
C SER A 153 -2.35 4.40 -3.92
N LEU A 154 -2.34 5.75 -3.94
CA LEU A 154 -3.20 6.59 -3.11
C LEU A 154 -4.67 6.57 -3.52
N VAL A 155 -4.96 6.32 -4.81
CA VAL A 155 -6.32 6.24 -5.37
C VAL A 155 -6.94 4.86 -5.23
N CYS A 156 -6.14 3.79 -5.29
CA CYS A 156 -6.65 2.41 -5.24
C CYS A 156 -7.13 1.97 -3.83
N THR A 157 -7.86 2.83 -3.12
CA THR A 157 -8.43 2.57 -1.79
C THR A 157 -9.73 1.78 -1.83
N SER A 158 -10.57 1.97 -2.88
CA SER A 158 -11.82 1.23 -3.06
C SER A 158 -11.81 0.37 -4.34
N PRO A 159 -12.66 -0.67 -4.43
CA PRO A 159 -12.80 -1.46 -5.66
C PRO A 159 -13.24 -0.62 -6.88
N ALA A 160 -14.14 0.35 -6.68
CA ALA A 160 -14.65 1.19 -7.76
C ALA A 160 -13.56 2.14 -8.32
N ASP A 161 -12.75 2.70 -7.43
CA ASP A 161 -11.62 3.56 -7.81
C ASP A 161 -10.57 2.75 -8.55
N ARG A 162 -10.30 1.53 -8.08
CA ARG A 162 -9.36 0.61 -8.72
C ARG A 162 -9.77 0.24 -10.15
N ASP A 163 -11.04 -0.09 -10.38
CA ASP A 163 -11.56 -0.35 -11.73
C ASP A 163 -11.35 0.84 -12.66
N THR A 164 -11.49 2.05 -12.13
CA THR A 164 -11.25 3.29 -12.86
C THR A 164 -9.78 3.49 -13.19
N VAL A 165 -8.88 3.28 -12.24
CA VAL A 165 -7.44 3.36 -12.48
C VAL A 165 -6.97 2.31 -13.50
N VAL A 166 -7.44 1.08 -13.37
CA VAL A 166 -7.16 -0.01 -14.33
C VAL A 166 -7.57 0.38 -15.75
N ARG A 167 -8.73 1.02 -15.92
CA ARG A 167 -9.19 1.53 -17.21
C ARG A 167 -8.28 2.62 -17.77
N ILE A 168 -7.83 3.55 -16.93
CA ILE A 168 -6.90 4.61 -17.32
C ILE A 168 -5.54 4.01 -17.75
N LEU A 169 -4.99 3.05 -17.01
CA LEU A 169 -3.72 2.40 -17.37
C LEU A 169 -3.81 1.60 -18.68
N LYS A 170 -4.94 0.91 -18.93
CA LYS A 170 -5.23 0.27 -20.23
C LYS A 170 -5.22 1.29 -21.36
N LEU A 171 -5.91 2.42 -21.16
CA LEU A 171 -5.95 3.50 -22.14
C LEU A 171 -4.53 4.06 -22.43
N TRP A 172 -3.71 4.24 -21.40
CA TRP A 172 -2.33 4.72 -21.56
C TRP A 172 -1.45 3.74 -22.35
N ALA A 173 -1.66 2.44 -22.17
CA ALA A 173 -0.96 1.40 -22.92
C ALA A 173 -1.42 1.38 -24.39
N GLU A 174 -2.73 1.40 -24.63
CA GLU A 174 -3.32 1.41 -25.97
C GLU A 174 -2.86 2.63 -26.78
N GLN A 175 -2.78 3.79 -26.12
CA GLN A 175 -2.37 5.04 -26.74
C GLN A 175 -0.85 5.24 -26.77
N ASN A 176 -0.06 4.27 -26.27
CA ASN A 176 1.40 4.36 -26.14
C ASN A 176 1.84 5.69 -25.51
N LEU A 177 1.25 6.07 -24.36
CA LEU A 177 1.67 7.25 -23.60
C LEU A 177 2.96 6.99 -22.83
N TYR A 178 3.11 5.76 -22.32
CA TYR A 178 4.28 5.30 -21.58
C TYR A 178 4.74 3.93 -22.10
N PRO A 179 6.04 3.60 -21.95
CA PRO A 179 6.54 2.25 -22.17
C PRO A 179 5.78 1.22 -21.34
N LEU A 180 5.65 0.00 -21.87
CA LEU A 180 4.90 -1.06 -21.19
C LEU A 180 5.49 -1.42 -19.82
N GLU A 181 6.81 -1.31 -19.64
CA GLU A 181 7.47 -1.55 -18.34
C GLU A 181 7.03 -0.55 -17.26
N ASP A 182 6.86 0.72 -17.63
CA ASP A 182 6.38 1.75 -16.72
C ASP A 182 4.91 1.53 -16.37
N ILE A 183 4.10 1.11 -17.35
CA ILE A 183 2.70 0.74 -17.13
C ILE A 183 2.61 -0.49 -16.23
N ARG A 184 3.45 -1.51 -16.43
CA ARG A 184 3.56 -2.67 -15.53
C ARG A 184 3.95 -2.23 -14.11
N ARG A 185 4.85 -1.26 -13.95
CA ARG A 185 5.21 -0.70 -12.63
C ARG A 185 4.00 -0.08 -11.94
N MET A 186 3.23 0.75 -12.64
CA MET A 186 2.00 1.36 -12.11
C MET A 186 0.88 0.32 -11.88
N TRP A 187 0.77 -0.68 -12.75
CA TRP A 187 -0.23 -1.74 -12.64
C TRP A 187 -0.03 -2.58 -11.37
N LYS A 188 1.23 -2.84 -10.97
CA LYS A 188 1.52 -3.52 -9.71
C LYS A 188 0.92 -2.82 -8.49
N GLU A 189 0.70 -1.50 -8.57
CA GLU A 189 0.12 -0.70 -7.50
C GLU A 189 -1.40 -0.88 -7.39
N THR A 190 -2.10 -1.33 -8.45
CA THR A 190 -3.55 -1.59 -8.41
C THR A 190 -3.89 -2.89 -7.70
N GLY A 191 -2.96 -3.85 -7.67
CA GLY A 191 -3.17 -5.18 -7.09
C GLY A 191 -3.98 -6.14 -7.95
N GLU A 192 -4.31 -5.76 -9.19
CA GLU A 192 -5.01 -6.61 -10.16
C GLU A 192 -4.02 -7.47 -10.98
N ASP A 193 -4.48 -8.65 -11.41
CA ASP A 193 -3.68 -9.52 -12.27
C ASP A 193 -3.32 -8.82 -13.58
N LEU A 194 -2.07 -9.01 -14.01
CA LEU A 194 -1.60 -8.42 -15.26
C LEU A 194 -2.35 -9.02 -16.45
N PRO A 195 -2.84 -8.22 -17.42
CA PRO A 195 -3.48 -8.73 -18.62
C PRO A 195 -2.55 -9.70 -19.36
N GLN A 196 -3.09 -10.83 -19.81
CA GLN A 196 -2.30 -11.86 -20.53
C GLN A 196 -1.55 -11.31 -21.75
N ALA A 197 -2.11 -10.29 -22.42
CA ALA A 197 -1.47 -9.61 -23.55
C ALA A 197 -0.17 -8.87 -23.18
N TRP A 198 0.03 -8.59 -21.89
CA TRP A 198 1.20 -7.88 -21.36
C TRP A 198 2.11 -8.78 -20.54
N THR A 199 1.79 -10.06 -20.41
CA THR A 199 2.68 -11.06 -19.78
C THR A 199 3.74 -11.48 -20.79
N GLU A 200 5.02 -11.39 -20.43
CA GLU A 200 6.10 -11.90 -21.28
C GLU A 200 5.94 -13.41 -21.50
N ALA A 201 5.99 -13.83 -22.78
CA ALA A 201 6.09 -15.24 -23.13
C ALA A 201 7.45 -15.78 -22.65
N GLN A 202 7.48 -16.47 -21.52
CA GLN A 202 8.69 -17.15 -21.07
C GLN A 202 9.09 -18.25 -22.08
N PRO A 203 10.34 -18.29 -22.56
CA PRO A 203 10.86 -19.48 -23.22
C PRO A 203 11.00 -20.59 -22.16
N ALA A 204 10.55 -21.79 -22.48
CA ALA A 204 10.59 -22.94 -21.59
C ALA A 204 12.01 -23.20 -21.05
N PRO A 205 12.20 -23.42 -19.73
CA PRO A 205 13.53 -23.64 -19.19
C PRO A 205 14.03 -25.05 -19.54
N THR A 206 15.14 -25.06 -20.25
CA THR A 206 15.99 -26.24 -20.47
C THR A 206 16.82 -26.49 -19.20
N ILE A 207 17.12 -27.76 -18.98
CA ILE A 207 17.71 -28.36 -17.78
C ILE A 207 19.19 -27.94 -17.56
N ILE A 208 19.50 -27.56 -16.31
CA ILE A 208 20.79 -27.50 -15.57
C ILE A 208 21.81 -26.40 -15.95
N ASP A 209 22.06 -25.49 -15.00
CA ASP A 209 23.41 -25.40 -14.41
C ASP A 209 23.41 -24.92 -12.95
N THR A 210 24.32 -25.50 -12.18
CA THR A 210 24.48 -25.39 -10.74
C THR A 210 25.27 -24.16 -10.32
N ALA A 211 24.59 -23.20 -9.72
CA ALA A 211 25.12 -22.33 -8.67
C ALA A 211 23.92 -21.84 -7.86
N PHE A 212 23.87 -22.14 -6.57
CA PHE A 212 22.87 -21.59 -5.66
C PHE A 212 23.45 -20.33 -5.01
N PRO A 213 23.28 -19.13 -5.58
CA PRO A 213 23.19 -17.96 -4.73
C PRO A 213 21.92 -18.12 -3.88
N THR A 214 21.98 -17.56 -2.68
CA THR A 214 20.87 -17.44 -1.73
C THR A 214 19.71 -16.68 -2.40
N MET A 215 18.95 -17.36 -3.25
CA MET A 215 17.78 -16.81 -3.92
C MET A 215 16.67 -16.71 -2.88
N GLU A 216 16.30 -15.47 -2.65
CA GLU A 216 15.07 -14.95 -2.10
C GLU A 216 13.89 -15.63 -2.81
N LEU A 217 13.53 -16.85 -2.37
CA LEU A 217 12.27 -17.50 -2.70
C LEU A 217 11.18 -16.91 -1.80
N GLU A 218 10.94 -15.61 -1.94
CA GLU A 218 9.66 -15.03 -1.55
C GLU A 218 8.72 -15.37 -2.71
N PRO A 219 7.65 -16.17 -2.50
CA PRO A 219 6.67 -16.40 -3.55
C PRO A 219 6.08 -15.04 -3.94
N ASP A 220 6.25 -14.65 -5.20
CA ASP A 220 5.72 -13.41 -5.77
C ASP A 220 4.20 -13.58 -5.89
N ILE A 221 3.52 -13.31 -4.78
CA ILE A 221 2.06 -13.35 -4.68
C ILE A 221 1.54 -11.94 -4.97
N PRO A 222 0.53 -11.77 -5.83
CA PRO A 222 -0.07 -10.49 -6.12
C PRO A 222 -0.82 -10.00 -4.87
N MET A 223 -0.13 -9.29 -4.00
CA MET A 223 -0.77 -8.52 -2.93
C MET A 223 -0.14 -7.14 -2.90
N GLY A 224 -0.91 -6.16 -3.41
CA GLY A 224 -0.55 -4.75 -3.50
C GLY A 224 -0.26 -4.15 -2.12
N LEU A 225 0.96 -4.37 -1.63
CA LEU A 225 1.44 -3.93 -0.32
C LEU A 225 2.04 -2.52 -0.34
N LYS A 226 1.93 -1.80 -1.45
CA LYS A 226 2.62 -0.53 -1.65
C LYS A 226 1.78 0.71 -1.36
N ALA A 227 0.46 0.57 -1.25
CA ALA A 227 -0.40 1.64 -0.78
C ALA A 227 -0.26 1.77 0.73
N ARG A 228 0.64 2.66 1.18
CA ARG A 228 0.62 3.21 2.55
C ARG A 228 -0.77 3.80 2.77
N ALA A 229 -1.64 3.07 3.45
CA ALA A 229 -2.88 3.59 3.94
C ALA A 229 -2.57 4.80 4.82
N ALA A 230 -3.32 5.88 4.66
CA ALA A 230 -3.19 7.09 5.48
C ALA A 230 -3.27 6.78 6.99
N HIS A 231 -3.90 5.65 7.35
CA HIS A 231 -4.04 5.20 8.72
C HIS A 231 -3.10 4.03 9.07
N PRO A 232 -2.23 4.15 10.10
CA PRO A 232 -1.16 3.19 10.39
C PRO A 232 -1.66 1.79 10.78
N LEU A 233 -2.89 1.66 11.29
CA LEU A 233 -3.49 0.34 11.55
C LEU A 233 -3.86 -0.42 10.27
N ILE A 234 -4.32 0.28 9.24
CA ILE A 234 -4.74 -0.35 7.99
C ILE A 234 -3.52 -0.94 7.27
N ASP A 235 -2.38 -0.25 7.33
CA ASP A 235 -1.10 -0.76 6.83
C ASP A 235 -0.65 -2.04 7.54
N LEU A 236 -0.79 -2.08 8.87
CA LEU A 236 -0.45 -3.26 9.65
C LEU A 236 -1.39 -4.43 9.30
N PHE A 237 -2.68 -4.19 9.11
CA PHE A 237 -3.62 -5.23 8.69
C PHE A 237 -3.31 -5.79 7.30
N LYS A 238 -2.99 -4.93 6.32
CA LYS A 238 -2.56 -5.38 4.98
C LYS A 238 -1.34 -6.31 5.05
N ARG A 239 -0.34 -5.95 5.87
CA ARG A 239 0.87 -6.80 6.05
C ARG A 239 0.56 -8.11 6.76
N ILE A 240 -0.36 -8.09 7.73
CA ILE A 240 -0.85 -9.29 8.41
C ILE A 240 -1.53 -10.23 7.40
N ASP A 241 -2.41 -9.70 6.56
CA ASP A 241 -3.12 -10.51 5.56
C ASP A 241 -2.18 -11.11 4.52
N HIS A 242 -1.17 -10.34 4.09
CA HIS A 242 -0.10 -10.86 3.23
C HIS A 242 0.65 -12.02 3.86
N SER A 243 1.10 -11.86 5.11
CA SER A 243 1.83 -12.92 5.81
C SER A 243 0.96 -14.15 6.05
N LYS A 244 -0.33 -13.98 6.37
CA LYS A 244 -1.30 -15.08 6.48
C LYS A 244 -1.45 -15.83 5.16
N HIS A 245 -1.57 -15.11 4.05
CA HIS A 245 -1.75 -15.71 2.74
C HIS A 245 -0.53 -16.51 2.30
N ILE A 246 0.68 -16.00 2.55
CA ILE A 246 1.93 -16.75 2.30
C ILE A 246 1.93 -18.06 3.10
N ILE A 247 1.60 -18.00 4.39
CA ILE A 247 1.54 -19.20 5.24
C ILE A 247 0.50 -20.18 4.71
N HIS A 248 -0.71 -19.71 4.38
CA HIS A 248 -1.78 -20.54 3.85
C HIS A 248 -1.39 -21.24 2.53
N HIS A 249 -0.60 -20.59 1.69
CA HIS A 249 -0.11 -21.17 0.44
C HIS A 249 1.05 -22.18 0.65
N ILE A 250 1.92 -21.93 1.64
CA ILE A 250 3.08 -22.78 1.92
C ILE A 250 2.69 -24.03 2.73
N GLU A 251 1.76 -23.92 3.67
CA GLU A 251 1.33 -25.00 4.57
C GLU A 251 0.97 -26.31 3.84
N PRO A 252 0.08 -26.32 2.82
CA PRO A 252 -0.28 -27.56 2.13
C PRO A 252 0.92 -28.18 1.40
N LYS A 253 1.80 -27.35 0.82
CA LYS A 253 3.00 -27.83 0.12
C LYS A 253 4.03 -28.43 1.09
N VAL A 254 4.16 -27.86 2.28
CA VAL A 254 4.99 -28.44 3.35
C VAL A 254 4.43 -29.78 3.78
N GLN A 255 3.11 -29.87 3.96
CA GLN A 255 2.45 -31.10 4.40
C GLN A 255 2.55 -32.23 3.37
N GLU A 256 2.35 -31.92 2.08
CA GLU A 256 2.51 -32.87 0.98
C GLU A 256 3.95 -33.39 0.90
N ASN A 257 4.94 -32.49 0.91
CA ASN A 257 6.34 -32.89 0.86
C ASN A 257 6.77 -33.68 2.11
N HIS A 258 6.25 -33.32 3.29
CA HIS A 258 6.49 -34.08 4.52
C HIS A 258 5.92 -35.50 4.42
N GLN A 259 4.68 -35.63 3.93
CA GLN A 259 4.05 -36.94 3.75
C GLN A 259 4.78 -37.80 2.73
N TYR A 260 5.27 -37.21 1.64
CA TYR A 260 6.12 -37.89 0.66
C TYR A 260 7.43 -38.40 1.30
N VAL A 261 8.12 -37.56 2.07
CA VAL A 261 9.37 -37.96 2.77
C VAL A 261 9.10 -39.10 3.75
N MET A 262 7.99 -39.06 4.50
CA MET A 262 7.60 -40.12 5.44
C MET A 262 7.24 -41.42 4.72
N GLN A 263 6.55 -41.37 3.59
CA GLN A 263 6.23 -42.55 2.77
C GLN A 263 7.50 -43.18 2.17
N MET A 264 8.43 -42.37 1.67
CA MET A 264 9.69 -42.86 1.12
C MET A 264 10.60 -43.47 2.21
N ALA A 265 10.67 -42.85 3.40
CA ALA A 265 11.47 -43.35 4.52
C ALA A 265 10.92 -44.64 5.15
N SER A 266 9.60 -44.86 5.07
CA SER A 266 8.95 -46.05 5.64
C SER A 266 8.81 -47.22 4.65
N SER A 267 8.90 -46.97 3.34
CA SER A 267 8.89 -48.03 2.34
C SER A 267 10.21 -48.80 2.35
N ALA A 268 10.16 -50.14 2.41
CA ALA A 268 11.35 -50.99 2.36
C ALA A 268 12.19 -50.63 1.12
N VAL A 269 13.47 -50.30 1.37
CA VAL A 269 14.29 -49.45 0.49
C VAL A 269 14.52 -50.05 -0.91
N PHE A 270 14.48 -51.37 -1.10
CA PHE A 270 14.37 -52.02 -2.41
C PHE A 270 13.75 -53.41 -2.24
N LYS A 271 12.74 -53.78 -3.03
CA LYS A 271 12.17 -55.14 -3.03
C LYS A 271 12.66 -55.97 -4.23
N SER A 272 12.99 -55.32 -5.34
CA SER A 272 13.50 -55.94 -6.58
C SER A 272 14.69 -55.17 -7.15
N ALA A 273 15.57 -55.84 -7.90
CA ALA A 273 16.68 -55.22 -8.63
C ALA A 273 16.21 -54.28 -9.78
N SER A 274 14.97 -54.47 -10.26
CA SER A 274 14.32 -53.56 -11.21
C SER A 274 13.97 -52.20 -10.60
N ASP A 275 13.71 -52.15 -9.28
CA ASP A 275 13.38 -50.92 -8.53
C ASP A 275 14.57 -49.93 -8.48
N ILE A 276 15.77 -50.39 -8.82
CA ILE A 276 17.00 -49.58 -8.86
C ILE A 276 17.13 -48.84 -10.21
N LEU A 277 16.48 -49.35 -11.27
CA LEU A 277 16.60 -48.84 -12.64
C LEU A 277 15.46 -47.87 -13.01
N GLU A 278 14.31 -47.96 -12.34
CA GLU A 278 13.21 -46.99 -12.46
C GLU A 278 13.52 -45.75 -11.60
N GLN A 279 13.89 -44.65 -12.24
CA GLN A 279 14.55 -43.46 -11.69
C GLN A 279 13.78 -42.65 -10.61
N GLU A 280 12.68 -43.14 -10.04
CA GLU A 280 11.85 -42.37 -9.08
C GLU A 280 12.34 -42.42 -7.62
N ARG A 281 13.35 -43.25 -7.31
CA ARG A 281 13.92 -43.43 -5.95
C ARG A 281 15.41 -43.10 -5.86
N ASN A 282 15.85 -42.04 -6.53
CA ASN A 282 17.24 -41.59 -6.37
C ASN A 282 17.43 -40.91 -5.00
N PRO A 283 18.40 -41.32 -4.15
CA PRO A 283 18.71 -40.65 -2.88
C PRO A 283 19.01 -39.15 -3.04
N ALA A 284 19.48 -38.72 -4.22
CA ALA A 284 19.65 -37.30 -4.53
C ALA A 284 18.31 -36.54 -4.63
N ALA A 285 17.26 -37.15 -5.19
CA ALA A 285 15.93 -36.56 -5.30
C ALA A 285 15.24 -36.46 -3.93
N LEU A 286 15.40 -37.48 -3.07
CA LEU A 286 14.92 -37.43 -1.69
C LEU A 286 15.63 -36.32 -0.89
N LYS A 287 16.96 -36.20 -1.03
CA LYS A 287 17.74 -35.12 -0.41
C LYS A 287 17.27 -33.74 -0.88
N ALA A 288 17.02 -33.57 -2.17
CA ALA A 288 16.49 -32.32 -2.72
C ALA A 288 15.10 -31.98 -2.17
N LYS A 289 14.20 -32.96 -2.07
CA LYS A 289 12.87 -32.79 -1.48
C LYS A 289 12.92 -32.43 0.01
N VAL A 290 13.79 -33.09 0.78
CA VAL A 290 14.03 -32.75 2.20
C VAL A 290 14.54 -31.31 2.35
N GLN A 291 15.48 -30.90 1.50
CA GLN A 291 16.03 -29.54 1.50
C GLN A 291 14.96 -28.49 1.14
N ALA A 292 14.13 -28.75 0.12
CA ALA A 292 13.01 -27.87 -0.24
C ALA A 292 11.98 -27.76 0.89
N CYS A 293 11.67 -28.87 1.58
CA CYS A 293 10.77 -28.87 2.72
C CYS A 293 11.32 -28.03 3.89
N MET A 294 12.63 -28.13 4.15
CA MET A 294 13.32 -27.31 5.16
C MET A 294 13.28 -25.81 4.82
N GLN A 295 13.53 -25.45 3.55
CA GLN A 295 13.46 -24.05 3.11
C GLN A 295 12.06 -23.46 3.27
N MET A 296 11.02 -24.19 2.88
CA MET A 296 9.63 -23.74 3.07
C MET A 296 9.26 -23.59 4.55
N LEU A 297 9.75 -24.47 5.43
CA LEU A 297 9.58 -24.33 6.88
C LEU A 297 10.24 -23.07 7.43
N LEU A 298 11.44 -22.72 6.96
CA LEU A 298 12.12 -21.49 7.36
C LEU A 298 11.32 -20.25 6.96
N ILE A 299 10.81 -20.20 5.72
CA ILE A 299 9.98 -19.10 5.23
C ILE A 299 8.69 -19.01 6.05
N ARG A 300 7.98 -20.12 6.25
CA ARG A 300 6.79 -20.18 7.09
C ARG A 300 7.07 -19.64 8.50
N ASN A 301 8.13 -20.09 9.15
CA ASN A 301 8.47 -19.68 10.51
C ASN A 301 8.84 -18.19 10.59
N LYS A 302 9.46 -17.63 9.55
CA LYS A 302 9.67 -16.18 9.43
C LYS A 302 8.34 -15.43 9.43
N HIS A 303 7.41 -15.76 8.54
CA HIS A 303 6.11 -15.07 8.48
C HIS A 303 5.25 -15.29 9.72
N VAL A 304 5.32 -16.47 10.36
CA VAL A 304 4.63 -16.71 11.64
C VAL A 304 5.19 -15.80 12.74
N LYS A 305 6.51 -15.61 12.80
CA LYS A 305 7.14 -14.69 13.75
C LYS A 305 6.76 -13.24 13.45
N ASP A 306 6.78 -12.85 12.18
CA ASP A 306 6.42 -11.50 11.74
C ASP A 306 4.95 -11.19 12.05
N LEU A 307 4.04 -12.17 11.89
CA LEU A 307 2.64 -12.04 12.32
C LEU A 307 2.50 -11.71 13.80
N LEU A 308 3.28 -12.37 14.65
CA LEU A 308 3.23 -12.15 16.10
C LEU A 308 3.75 -10.75 16.47
N ASP A 309 4.83 -10.28 15.81
CA ASP A 309 5.34 -8.92 15.99
C ASP A 309 4.34 -7.87 15.50
N MET A 310 3.73 -8.10 14.33
CA MET A 310 2.72 -7.21 13.79
C MET A 310 1.47 -7.15 14.66
N GLN A 311 1.03 -8.28 15.24
CA GLN A 311 -0.08 -8.29 16.20
C GLN A 311 0.22 -7.40 17.42
N GLN A 312 1.45 -7.46 17.96
CA GLN A 312 1.85 -6.58 19.06
C GLN A 312 1.90 -5.11 18.63
N ARG A 313 2.37 -4.83 17.40
CA ARG A 313 2.40 -3.47 16.85
C ARG A 313 1.00 -2.90 16.65
N VAL A 314 0.04 -3.71 16.20
CA VAL A 314 -1.37 -3.31 16.06
C VAL A 314 -1.92 -2.88 17.42
N GLN A 315 -1.70 -3.67 18.47
CA GLN A 315 -2.14 -3.33 19.82
C GLN A 315 -1.54 -1.99 20.30
N ARG A 316 -0.22 -1.81 20.16
CA ARG A 316 0.46 -0.58 20.58
C ARG A 316 -0.03 0.65 19.80
N THR A 317 -0.17 0.52 18.48
CA THR A 317 -0.60 1.61 17.61
C THR A 317 -2.06 1.99 17.88
N ALA A 318 -2.93 1.00 18.11
CA ALA A 318 -4.32 1.26 18.46
C ALA A 318 -4.45 1.98 19.81
N SER A 319 -3.65 1.59 20.81
CA SER A 319 -3.62 2.28 22.10
C SER A 319 -3.15 3.73 21.97
N ALA A 320 -2.12 3.99 21.16
CA ALA A 320 -1.62 5.35 20.94
C ALA A 320 -2.68 6.24 20.26
N LEU A 321 -3.36 5.73 19.22
CA LEU A 321 -4.41 6.47 18.52
C LEU A 321 -5.60 6.80 19.43
N LEU A 322 -5.98 5.87 20.32
CA LEU A 322 -7.03 6.12 21.31
C LEU A 322 -6.63 7.20 22.33
N GLU A 323 -5.33 7.32 22.67
CA GLU A 323 -4.85 8.40 23.54
C GLU A 323 -4.86 9.75 22.82
N ASP A 324 -4.44 9.79 21.55
CA ASP A 324 -4.46 10.99 20.72
C ASP A 324 -5.90 11.50 20.52
N GLU A 325 -6.86 10.59 20.27
CA GLU A 325 -8.28 10.92 20.14
C GLU A 325 -8.85 11.52 21.44
N LYS A 326 -8.55 10.92 22.60
CA LYS A 326 -8.94 11.47 23.90
C LYS A 326 -8.37 12.87 24.13
N HIS A 327 -7.12 13.09 23.73
CA HIS A 327 -6.49 14.40 23.85
C HIS A 327 -7.13 15.44 22.93
N ALA A 328 -7.48 15.05 21.71
CA ALA A 328 -8.19 15.89 20.75
C ALA A 328 -9.59 16.28 21.24
N ILE A 329 -10.34 15.32 21.80
CA ILE A 329 -11.66 15.57 22.41
C ILE A 329 -11.52 16.57 23.57
N THR A 330 -10.57 16.34 24.48
CA THR A 330 -10.34 17.26 25.60
C THR A 330 -10.01 18.69 25.11
N LYS A 331 -9.24 18.81 24.02
CA LYS A 331 -8.91 20.11 23.42
C LYS A 331 -10.13 20.77 22.77
N LEU A 332 -11.01 20.00 22.16
CA LEU A 332 -12.29 20.51 21.63
C LEU A 332 -13.20 20.99 22.75
N ASP A 333 -13.30 20.24 23.85
CA ASP A 333 -14.08 20.65 25.02
C ASP A 333 -13.59 21.98 25.58
N ILE A 334 -12.27 22.15 25.73
CA ILE A 334 -11.66 23.41 26.16
C ILE A 334 -12.02 24.55 25.19
N LYS A 335 -11.97 24.31 23.88
CA LYS A 335 -12.35 25.33 22.88
C LYS A 335 -13.84 25.67 22.95
N PHE A 336 -14.71 24.69 23.16
CA PHE A 336 -16.14 24.93 23.34
C PHE A 336 -16.42 25.72 24.62
N GLU A 337 -15.72 25.44 25.71
CA GLU A 337 -15.80 26.24 26.94
C GLU A 337 -15.30 27.67 26.71
N GLN A 338 -14.24 27.87 25.91
CA GLN A 338 -13.78 29.20 25.50
C GLN A 338 -14.82 29.92 24.65
N CYS A 339 -15.45 29.25 23.68
CA CYS A 339 -16.54 29.83 22.89
C CYS A 339 -17.74 30.19 23.75
N ASP A 340 -18.15 29.32 24.69
CA ASP A 340 -19.23 29.63 25.64
C ASP A 340 -18.87 30.83 26.53
N THR A 341 -17.59 30.96 26.89
CA THR A 341 -17.05 32.10 27.66
C THR A 341 -17.11 33.40 26.85
N ILE A 342 -16.76 33.35 25.57
CA ILE A 342 -16.81 34.48 24.63
C ILE A 342 -18.26 34.87 24.30
N ASP A 343 -19.16 33.90 24.10
CA ASP A 343 -20.60 34.10 23.87
C ASP A 343 -21.31 34.71 25.08
N MET A 344 -20.79 34.45 26.29
CA MET A 344 -21.21 35.17 27.49
C MET A 344 -20.69 36.61 27.52
N GLY A 345 -19.83 37.06 26.60
CA GLY A 345 -19.28 38.42 26.60
C GLY A 345 -18.25 38.66 27.72
N LEU A 346 -17.53 37.62 28.15
CA LEU A 346 -16.57 37.70 29.27
C LEU A 346 -15.21 38.33 28.92
N VAL A 347 -15.08 38.95 27.75
CA VAL A 347 -13.95 39.84 27.44
C VAL A 347 -14.32 41.25 27.90
N ASP A 348 -14.05 41.52 29.18
CA ASP A 348 -14.08 42.83 29.87
C ASP A 348 -15.45 43.57 29.95
N LEU A 349 -16.46 42.93 30.55
CA LEU A 349 -17.78 43.55 30.79
C LEU A 349 -18.25 43.47 32.26
N GLU A 350 -17.34 43.60 33.24
CA GLU A 350 -17.72 43.64 34.66
C GLU A 350 -18.72 44.79 34.95
N ASP A 351 -18.66 45.87 34.17
CA ASP A 351 -19.60 47.01 34.23
C ASP A 351 -20.93 46.75 33.50
N HIS A 352 -20.94 45.99 32.40
CA HIS A 352 -22.19 45.63 31.70
C HIS A 352 -22.99 44.58 32.49
N ARG A 353 -22.30 43.66 33.18
CA ARG A 353 -22.92 42.68 34.09
C ARG A 353 -23.62 43.35 35.27
N LYS A 354 -23.10 44.47 35.77
CA LYS A 354 -23.77 45.30 36.80
C LYS A 354 -24.96 46.06 36.24
N THR A 355 -24.92 46.46 34.97
CA THR A 355 -25.95 47.29 34.33
C THR A 355 -27.15 46.46 33.87
N TYR A 356 -26.95 45.22 33.43
CA TYR A 356 -28.00 44.35 32.87
C TYR A 356 -27.97 42.91 33.45
N PRO A 357 -28.18 42.72 34.76
CA PRO A 357 -28.05 41.41 35.40
C PRO A 357 -29.04 40.35 34.88
N GLU A 358 -30.26 40.74 34.47
CA GLU A 358 -31.26 39.80 33.98
C GLU A 358 -30.95 39.22 32.59
N GLU A 359 -30.30 39.98 31.72
CA GLU A 359 -29.92 39.51 30.39
C GLU A 359 -28.78 38.48 30.50
N TRP A 360 -27.84 38.71 31.41
CA TRP A 360 -26.76 37.79 31.71
C TRP A 360 -27.24 36.47 32.30
N ILE A 361 -28.21 36.50 33.22
CA ILE A 361 -28.81 35.26 33.76
C ILE A 361 -29.47 34.46 32.64
N ARG A 362 -30.21 35.12 31.73
CA ARG A 362 -30.83 34.45 30.57
C ARG A 362 -29.80 33.88 29.60
N HIS A 363 -28.70 34.59 29.34
CA HIS A 363 -27.61 34.09 28.49
C HIS A 363 -26.88 32.90 29.13
N GLU A 364 -26.63 32.94 30.45
CA GLU A 364 -26.03 31.83 31.18
C GLU A 364 -26.94 30.59 31.20
N GLU A 365 -28.24 30.78 31.43
CA GLU A 365 -29.23 29.70 31.33
C GLU A 365 -29.28 29.09 29.92
N SER A 366 -29.22 29.95 28.89
CA SER A 366 -29.19 29.52 27.49
C SER A 366 -27.91 28.76 27.15
N ALA A 367 -26.75 29.20 27.65
CA ALA A 367 -25.48 28.50 27.49
C ALA A 367 -25.49 27.13 28.19
N ARG A 368 -25.98 27.07 29.44
CA ARG A 368 -26.18 25.80 30.17
C ARG A 368 -27.17 24.88 29.46
N ALA A 369 -28.22 25.42 28.83
CA ALA A 369 -29.16 24.62 28.05
C ALA A 369 -28.50 24.05 26.77
N ARG A 370 -27.69 24.84 26.06
CA ARG A 370 -26.90 24.36 24.91
C ARG A 370 -25.90 23.27 25.31
N LYS A 371 -25.21 23.45 26.44
CA LYS A 371 -24.30 22.42 26.99
C LYS A 371 -25.04 21.11 27.29
N ARG A 372 -26.15 21.17 28.03
CA ARG A 372 -26.99 19.99 28.32
C ARG A 372 -27.47 19.29 27.05
N LYS A 373 -27.91 20.05 26.05
CA LYS A 373 -28.35 19.48 24.77
C LYS A 373 -27.22 18.74 24.04
N ARG A 374 -26.01 19.32 24.00
CA ARG A 374 -24.82 18.65 23.42
C ARG A 374 -24.45 17.38 24.20
N GLU A 375 -24.46 17.43 25.53
CA GLU A 375 -24.19 16.26 26.38
C GLU A 375 -25.22 15.15 26.16
N GLU A 376 -26.50 15.49 26.00
CA GLU A 376 -27.57 14.54 25.65
C GLU A 376 -27.37 13.93 24.26
N GLU A 377 -27.04 14.74 23.25
CA GLU A 377 -26.75 14.29 21.89
C GLU A 377 -25.52 13.35 21.84
N ILE A 378 -24.44 13.69 22.55
CA ILE A 378 -23.24 12.84 22.68
C ILE A 378 -23.60 11.53 23.37
N LYS A 379 -24.34 11.58 24.47
CA LYS A 379 -24.74 10.37 25.20
C LYS A 379 -25.58 9.43 24.33
N LEU A 380 -26.53 9.95 23.54
CA LEU A 380 -27.31 9.15 22.60
C LEU A 380 -26.42 8.50 21.53
N MET A 381 -25.44 9.25 21.02
CA MET A 381 -24.47 8.73 20.04
C MET A 381 -23.60 7.62 20.66
N GLU A 382 -23.09 7.82 21.86
CA GLU A 382 -22.31 6.81 22.60
C GLU A 382 -23.11 5.54 22.88
N GLU A 383 -24.38 5.68 23.28
CA GLU A 383 -25.29 4.54 23.47
C GLU A 383 -25.53 3.76 22.16
N GLU A 384 -25.70 4.47 21.04
CA GLU A 384 -25.86 3.82 19.73
C GLU A 384 -24.57 3.10 19.29
N ILE A 385 -23.40 3.72 19.48
CA ILE A 385 -22.10 3.13 19.18
C ILE A 385 -21.87 1.89 20.06
N ALA A 386 -22.13 1.97 21.36
CA ALA A 386 -22.01 0.85 22.28
C ALA A 386 -22.92 -0.31 21.89
N ARG A 387 -24.16 -0.02 21.48
CA ARG A 387 -25.09 -1.04 20.96
C ARG A 387 -24.53 -1.72 19.70
N LYS A 388 -24.03 -0.96 18.73
CA LYS A 388 -23.42 -1.50 17.50
C LYS A 388 -22.16 -2.33 17.81
N GLN A 389 -21.34 -1.90 18.77
CA GLN A 389 -20.17 -2.66 19.21
C GLN A 389 -20.57 -3.98 19.88
N GLN A 390 -21.60 -3.98 20.71
CA GLN A 390 -22.10 -5.20 21.34
C GLN A 390 -22.67 -6.17 20.29
N GLU A 391 -23.40 -5.67 19.30
CA GLU A 391 -23.90 -6.45 18.17
C GLU A 391 -22.76 -7.08 17.36
N ALA A 392 -21.74 -6.30 17.01
CA ALA A 392 -20.55 -6.80 16.30
C ALA A 392 -19.76 -7.84 17.11
N MET A 393 -19.63 -7.66 18.43
CA MET A 393 -19.02 -8.68 19.28
C MET A 393 -19.85 -9.96 19.33
N ALA A 394 -21.18 -9.85 19.43
CA ALA A 394 -22.07 -11.01 19.40
C ALA A 394 -21.98 -11.77 18.06
N GLU A 395 -22.00 -11.06 16.93
CA GLU A 395 -21.84 -11.64 15.60
C GLU A 395 -20.50 -12.38 15.46
N ASN A 396 -19.40 -11.76 15.92
CA ASN A 396 -18.08 -12.38 15.88
C ASN A 396 -18.03 -13.65 16.76
N THR A 397 -18.61 -13.61 17.97
CA THR A 397 -18.68 -14.81 18.82
C THR A 397 -19.51 -15.92 18.19
N ALA A 398 -20.63 -15.59 17.54
CA ALA A 398 -21.47 -16.57 16.83
C ALA A 398 -20.70 -17.20 15.66
N ARG A 399 -20.04 -16.37 14.83
CA ARG A 399 -19.20 -16.85 13.72
C ARG A 399 -18.05 -17.74 14.18
N THR A 400 -17.47 -17.44 15.34
CA THR A 400 -16.40 -18.26 15.92
C THR A 400 -16.93 -19.63 16.37
N GLN A 401 -18.11 -19.66 16.99
CA GLN A 401 -18.79 -20.91 17.38
C GLN A 401 -19.14 -21.77 16.16
N GLU A 402 -19.67 -21.17 15.09
CA GLU A 402 -19.95 -21.87 13.83
C GLU A 402 -18.69 -22.52 13.24
N LEU A 403 -17.57 -21.79 13.20
CA LEU A 403 -16.29 -22.32 12.73
C LEU A 403 -15.74 -23.44 13.61
N GLU A 404 -15.91 -23.34 14.93
CA GLU A 404 -15.52 -24.40 15.87
C GLU A 404 -16.37 -25.66 15.69
N GLU A 405 -17.69 -25.51 15.48
CA GLU A 405 -18.60 -26.62 15.18
C GLU A 405 -18.26 -27.29 13.85
N GLU A 406 -17.96 -26.50 12.80
CA GLU A 406 -17.51 -27.02 11.51
C GLU A 406 -16.20 -27.79 11.64
N ALA A 407 -15.24 -27.27 12.41
CA ALA A 407 -13.97 -27.93 12.68
C ALA A 407 -14.15 -29.24 13.46
N ARG A 408 -15.03 -29.27 14.48
CA ARG A 408 -15.38 -30.49 15.22
C ARG A 408 -16.01 -31.54 14.31
N SER A 409 -16.97 -31.14 13.48
CA SER A 409 -17.62 -32.01 12.49
C SER A 409 -16.61 -32.62 11.51
N LYS A 410 -15.68 -31.82 10.97
CA LYS A 410 -14.60 -32.32 10.09
C LYS A 410 -13.69 -33.33 10.80
N LEU A 411 -13.36 -33.09 12.06
CA LEU A 411 -12.51 -33.99 12.85
C LEU A 411 -13.21 -35.32 13.17
N GLU A 412 -14.51 -35.28 13.48
CA GLU A 412 -15.33 -36.47 13.66
C GLU A 412 -15.48 -37.27 12.36
N ALA A 413 -15.71 -36.60 11.23
CA ALA A 413 -15.76 -37.23 9.91
C ALA A 413 -14.43 -37.94 9.58
N SER A 414 -13.29 -37.28 9.80
CA SER A 414 -11.96 -37.87 9.60
C SER A 414 -11.71 -39.09 10.50
N LYS A 415 -12.11 -39.01 11.78
CA LYS A 415 -12.00 -40.12 12.73
C LYS A 415 -12.86 -41.31 12.30
N ASN A 416 -14.10 -41.08 11.85
CA ASN A 416 -15.00 -42.11 11.36
C ASN A 416 -14.46 -42.76 10.07
N GLU A 417 -13.87 -41.98 9.17
CA GLU A 417 -13.22 -42.50 7.98
C GLU A 417 -12.00 -43.39 8.33
N SER A 418 -11.22 -43.00 9.33
CA SER A 418 -10.10 -43.83 9.82
C SER A 418 -10.58 -45.14 10.44
N ILE A 419 -11.63 -45.11 11.26
CA ILE A 419 -12.22 -46.30 11.88
C ILE A 419 -12.80 -47.24 10.82
N THR A 420 -13.53 -46.73 9.83
CA THR A 420 -14.08 -47.55 8.74
C THR A 420 -12.99 -48.17 7.88
N LYS A 421 -11.90 -47.44 7.59
CA LYS A 421 -10.72 -48.00 6.92
C LYS A 421 -10.07 -49.13 7.74
N LYS A 422 -9.90 -48.95 9.06
CA LYS A 422 -9.35 -50.00 9.94
C LYS A 422 -10.24 -51.24 9.99
N LEU A 423 -11.55 -51.08 10.11
CA LEU A 423 -12.52 -52.18 10.10
C LEU A 423 -12.55 -52.93 8.76
N LYS A 424 -12.42 -52.22 7.62
CA LYS A 424 -12.29 -52.86 6.30
C LYS A 424 -11.01 -53.70 6.21
N VAL A 425 -9.87 -53.14 6.62
CA VAL A 425 -8.58 -53.85 6.62
C VAL A 425 -8.60 -55.08 7.55
N GLU A 426 -9.29 -55.00 8.68
CA GLU A 426 -9.46 -56.14 9.61
C GLU A 426 -10.38 -57.22 9.00
N LYS A 427 -11.48 -56.82 8.36
CA LYS A 427 -12.37 -57.72 7.62
C LYS A 427 -11.67 -58.43 6.46
N ASP A 428 -10.78 -57.73 5.75
CA ASP A 428 -10.00 -58.31 4.65
C ASP A 428 -8.94 -59.31 5.14
N LYS A 429 -8.46 -59.18 6.39
CA LYS A 429 -7.52 -60.15 7.01
C LYS A 429 -8.20 -61.43 7.48
N ASP A 430 -9.47 -61.33 7.89
CA ASP A 430 -10.26 -62.47 8.37
C ASP A 430 -11.01 -63.20 7.23
N GLN A 431 -10.86 -62.74 5.98
CA GLN A 431 -11.52 -63.35 4.83
C GLN A 431 -10.82 -64.68 4.49
N PRO A 432 -11.54 -65.82 4.53
CA PRO A 432 -10.94 -67.11 4.20
C PRO A 432 -10.49 -67.11 2.73
N LEU A 433 -9.23 -67.46 2.46
CA LEU A 433 -8.71 -67.60 1.11
C LEU A 433 -8.88 -69.04 0.61
N MET A 434 -9.31 -69.19 -0.63
CA MET A 434 -9.43 -70.48 -1.33
C MET A 434 -8.39 -70.55 -2.45
N TRP A 435 -7.78 -71.73 -2.62
CA TRP A 435 -6.88 -71.98 -3.74
C TRP A 435 -7.66 -72.07 -5.06
N HIS A 436 -7.37 -71.18 -6.01
CA HIS A 436 -8.02 -71.20 -7.32
C HIS A 436 -7.23 -72.07 -8.32
N PRO A 437 -7.75 -73.22 -8.77
CA PRO A 437 -6.96 -74.21 -9.51
C PRO A 437 -6.53 -73.77 -10.93
N VAL A 438 -7.28 -72.87 -11.58
CA VAL A 438 -6.95 -72.35 -12.93
C VAL A 438 -5.92 -71.21 -12.89
N LEU A 439 -6.13 -70.23 -12.01
CA LEU A 439 -5.25 -69.07 -11.83
C LEU A 439 -3.99 -69.39 -11.02
N ARG A 440 -3.97 -70.53 -10.30
CA ARG A 440 -2.87 -70.99 -9.43
C ARG A 440 -2.46 -69.95 -8.38
N GLU A 441 -3.44 -69.21 -7.87
CA GLU A 441 -3.25 -68.21 -6.82
C GLU A 441 -4.33 -68.35 -5.74
N LEU A 442 -4.03 -67.80 -4.55
CA LEU A 442 -4.97 -67.72 -3.44
C LEU A 442 -5.91 -66.54 -3.67
N VAL A 443 -7.19 -66.83 -3.88
CA VAL A 443 -8.22 -65.80 -4.13
C VAL A 443 -9.13 -65.72 -2.89
N PRO A 444 -9.51 -64.53 -2.42
CA PRO A 444 -10.46 -64.37 -1.32
C PRO A 444 -11.80 -65.04 -1.65
N VAL A 445 -12.41 -65.75 -0.70
CA VAL A 445 -13.74 -66.32 -0.91
C VAL A 445 -14.77 -65.17 -0.99
N PRO A 446 -15.51 -65.03 -2.11
CA PRO A 446 -16.58 -64.04 -2.21
C PRO A 446 -17.61 -64.28 -1.12
N ALA A 447 -18.11 -63.22 -0.49
CA ALA A 447 -19.17 -63.36 0.50
C ALA A 447 -20.40 -64.00 -0.15
N LEU A 448 -20.89 -65.11 0.40
CA LEU A 448 -22.07 -65.85 -0.06
C LEU A 448 -23.37 -65.02 -0.08
N SER A 449 -23.36 -63.78 0.40
CA SER A 449 -24.50 -62.86 0.35
C SER A 449 -24.75 -62.26 -1.04
N ASP A 450 -23.74 -62.21 -1.91
CA ASP A 450 -23.85 -61.48 -3.19
C ASP A 450 -23.96 -62.44 -4.41
N LEU A 451 -23.78 -63.75 -4.19
CA LEU A 451 -23.90 -64.79 -5.22
C LEU A 451 -25.28 -65.48 -5.25
N GLY A 452 -26.20 -65.06 -4.37
CA GLY A 452 -27.52 -65.68 -4.21
C GLY A 452 -28.58 -65.26 -5.24
N GLU A 453 -28.38 -64.16 -5.98
CA GLU A 453 -29.43 -63.58 -6.83
C GLU A 453 -29.13 -63.61 -8.34
N GLU A 454 -27.88 -63.72 -8.79
CA GLU A 454 -27.57 -63.64 -10.23
C GLU A 454 -27.89 -64.90 -11.04
N TRP A 455 -28.17 -66.04 -10.42
CA TRP A 455 -28.48 -67.29 -11.14
C TRP A 455 -29.98 -67.46 -11.44
N ARG A 456 -30.84 -66.52 -11.01
CA ARG A 456 -32.29 -66.59 -11.25
C ARG A 456 -32.76 -65.92 -12.55
N ASP A 457 -31.89 -65.17 -13.23
CA ASP A 457 -32.23 -64.39 -14.43
C ASP A 457 -31.63 -64.94 -15.74
N HIS A 458 -31.26 -66.24 -15.79
CA HIS A 458 -30.84 -66.92 -17.02
C HIS A 458 -31.62 -68.20 -17.31
#